data_AF-A0A9K3LMV6-F1
#
_entry.id   AF-A0A9K3LMV6-F1
#
_cell.length_a   1.000
_cell.length_b   1.000
_cell.length_c   1.000
_cell.angle_alpha   90.00
_cell.angle_beta   90.00
_cell.angle_gamma   90.00
#
_symmetry.space_group_name_H-M   'P 1'
#
loop_
_entity.id
_entity.type
_entity.pdbx_description
1 polymer ?
#
loop_
_entity_poly.entity_id
_entity_poly.type
_entity_poly.pdbx_seq_one_letter_code
_entity_poly.pdbx_strand_id
1 'polypeptide(L)'
;MAGGSQDDTEEQPSWLDTQNDEHHRQEVEPLLLGTGVMNLKDPDEDAEHNQQPDEEADEEAEDETDLETAVLSAASGNSKKTYGSTTSASSPKSKSPSSTAAAKKLSKAKNKLWPFYSSDSKKKKKANSNRRMQETEEDYDPDDQWPESRVSYNTKTGRPERPSRPCCLNIFFFVEACGILTCLCLLVSQTLPLVMVPLKEIEPVDMVLKVYISLFSLLFMIVEYDLNIPFVRQSVFLQTYASRGFLYSFLGLTCLEEAYSERVNDMLAHSNEKFHVAWFALFLQVSAWSLCALGVVYFIMGLFCMKRVRDKLVKDYRERWKEYREALKEWKKEHADEG
;
A
#
# COMPACT_ATOMS: atom_id res chain seq x y z
N MET A 1 66.79 -18.01 -58.37
CA MET A 1 66.87 -17.64 -56.95
C MET A 1 65.48 -17.18 -56.54
N ALA A 2 64.83 -17.95 -55.68
CA ALA A 2 63.45 -17.76 -55.25
C ALA A 2 63.42 -16.79 -54.06
N GLY A 3 62.59 -15.75 -54.16
CA GLY A 3 62.24 -14.85 -53.06
C GLY A 3 60.76 -15.03 -52.76
N GLY A 4 60.46 -15.53 -51.56
CA GLY A 4 59.10 -15.80 -51.09
C GLY A 4 58.38 -14.53 -50.65
N SER A 5 57.09 -14.47 -50.97
CA SER A 5 56.15 -13.46 -50.48
C SER A 5 55.70 -13.84 -49.07
N GLN A 6 55.83 -12.90 -48.12
CA GLN A 6 55.19 -12.98 -46.79
C GLN A 6 53.78 -12.40 -46.92
N ASP A 7 52.77 -13.20 -46.59
CA ASP A 7 51.40 -12.78 -46.37
C ASP A 7 51.29 -12.18 -44.96
N ASP A 8 50.99 -10.88 -44.88
CA ASP A 8 50.63 -10.19 -43.65
C ASP A 8 49.12 -10.36 -43.40
N THR A 9 48.74 -11.38 -42.63
CA THR A 9 47.38 -11.52 -42.09
C THR A 9 47.28 -10.70 -40.80
N GLU A 10 46.55 -9.58 -40.86
CA GLU A 10 46.19 -8.74 -39.71
C GLU A 10 45.23 -9.51 -38.78
N GLU A 11 45.73 -10.05 -37.68
CA GLU A 11 44.91 -10.61 -36.59
C GLU A 11 44.11 -9.49 -35.91
N GLN A 12 42.78 -9.52 -36.07
CA GLN A 12 41.88 -8.64 -35.32
C GLN A 12 41.91 -8.98 -33.83
N PRO A 13 41.89 -7.97 -32.95
CA PRO A 13 42.01 -8.18 -31.51
C PRO A 13 40.75 -8.88 -30.94
N SER A 14 40.98 -9.87 -30.08
CA SER A 14 39.97 -10.82 -29.56
C SER A 14 38.78 -10.23 -28.79
N TRP A 15 38.80 -8.94 -28.46
CA TRP A 15 37.65 -8.25 -27.86
C TRP A 15 36.60 -7.80 -28.89
N LEU A 16 36.91 -7.91 -30.19
CA LEU A 16 36.02 -7.62 -31.31
C LEU A 16 35.29 -8.88 -31.83
N ASP A 17 35.39 -10.00 -31.11
CA ASP A 17 34.75 -11.25 -31.47
C ASP A 17 33.24 -11.17 -31.23
N THR A 18 32.54 -10.64 -32.23
CA THR A 18 31.10 -10.34 -32.22
C THR A 18 30.21 -11.55 -31.95
N GLN A 19 30.69 -12.78 -32.15
CA GLN A 19 29.87 -13.98 -31.88
C GLN A 19 29.67 -14.25 -30.39
N ASN A 20 30.69 -13.98 -29.56
CA ASN A 20 30.57 -14.25 -28.13
C ASN A 20 29.75 -13.17 -27.41
N ASP A 21 29.73 -11.96 -27.97
CA ASP A 21 28.97 -10.81 -27.44
C ASP A 21 27.46 -10.92 -27.74
N GLU A 22 27.09 -11.65 -28.79
CA GLU A 22 25.68 -11.88 -29.16
C GLU A 22 24.96 -12.80 -28.16
N HIS A 23 25.65 -13.84 -27.66
CA HIS A 23 25.11 -14.73 -26.62
C HIS A 23 25.00 -13.99 -25.28
N HIS A 24 25.99 -13.16 -24.94
CA HIS A 24 25.96 -12.39 -23.72
C HIS A 24 24.85 -11.33 -23.75
N ARG A 25 24.58 -10.69 -24.91
CA ARG A 25 23.47 -9.73 -25.08
C ARG A 25 22.09 -10.36 -24.87
N GLN A 26 21.88 -11.59 -25.36
CA GLN A 26 20.60 -12.29 -25.18
C GLN A 26 20.32 -12.63 -23.71
N GLU A 27 21.35 -12.80 -22.88
CA GLU A 27 21.20 -13.07 -21.44
C GLU A 27 20.90 -11.79 -20.62
N VAL A 28 21.43 -10.62 -21.01
CA VAL A 28 21.21 -9.36 -20.27
C VAL A 28 20.02 -8.52 -20.75
N GLU A 29 19.55 -8.66 -21.99
CA GLU A 29 18.35 -7.95 -22.48
C GLU A 29 17.08 -8.16 -21.63
N PRO A 30 16.75 -9.37 -21.13
CA PRO A 30 15.56 -9.56 -20.29
C PRO A 30 15.70 -8.92 -18.89
N LEU A 31 16.92 -8.60 -18.44
CA LEU A 31 17.18 -7.94 -17.15
C LEU A 31 17.05 -6.40 -17.23
N LEU A 32 17.34 -5.81 -18.39
CA LEU A 32 17.33 -4.36 -18.59
C LEU A 32 15.96 -3.79 -18.95
N LEU A 33 15.10 -4.57 -19.61
CA LEU A 33 13.79 -4.09 -20.07
C LEU A 33 12.64 -4.34 -19.08
N GLY A 34 12.88 -5.03 -17.96
CA GLY A 34 11.85 -5.25 -16.93
C GLY A 34 10.63 -6.05 -17.41
N THR A 35 10.72 -6.66 -18.59
CA THR A 35 9.72 -7.57 -19.19
C THR A 35 9.99 -9.03 -18.87
N GLY A 36 11.06 -9.32 -18.13
CA GLY A 36 11.31 -10.65 -17.56
C GLY A 36 10.17 -11.03 -16.64
N VAL A 37 9.19 -11.76 -17.19
CA VAL A 37 8.30 -12.62 -16.43
C VAL A 37 9.21 -13.58 -15.68
N MET A 38 9.54 -13.26 -14.43
CA MET A 38 10.09 -14.26 -13.51
C MET A 38 8.99 -15.30 -13.33
N ASN A 39 8.97 -16.28 -14.23
CA ASN A 39 8.27 -17.52 -14.02
C ASN A 39 9.05 -18.23 -12.93
N LEU A 40 8.77 -17.85 -11.68
CA LEU A 40 9.22 -18.54 -10.48
C LEU A 40 8.43 -19.85 -10.40
N LYS A 41 8.59 -20.69 -11.41
CA LYS A 41 8.11 -22.06 -11.41
C LYS A 41 9.19 -22.85 -10.69
N ASP A 42 8.95 -23.06 -9.40
CA ASP A 42 9.82 -23.89 -8.57
C ASP A 42 9.98 -25.27 -9.25
N PRO A 43 11.21 -25.76 -9.47
CA PRO A 43 11.45 -26.99 -10.24
C PRO A 43 11.02 -28.31 -9.56
N ASP A 44 10.23 -28.26 -8.48
CA ASP A 44 9.96 -29.42 -7.63
C ASP A 44 8.46 -29.81 -7.49
N GLU A 45 7.53 -29.23 -8.27
CA GLU A 45 6.10 -29.59 -8.19
C GLU A 45 5.62 -30.67 -9.20
N ASP A 46 6.48 -31.22 -10.06
CA ASP A 46 6.07 -32.16 -11.11
C ASP A 46 6.32 -33.66 -10.78
N ALA A 47 6.74 -33.98 -9.55
CA ALA A 47 6.83 -35.37 -9.09
C ALA A 47 5.74 -35.65 -8.05
N GLU A 48 4.84 -36.58 -8.37
CA GLU A 48 3.75 -37.08 -7.51
C GLU A 48 2.41 -36.33 -7.57
N HIS A 49 1.65 -36.52 -8.65
CA HIS A 49 0.31 -37.13 -8.56
C HIS A 49 -0.30 -37.31 -9.94
N ASN A 50 -0.11 -38.51 -10.51
CA ASN A 50 -0.90 -39.00 -11.63
C ASN A 50 -2.01 -39.91 -11.07
N GLN A 51 -3.21 -39.36 -10.89
CA GLN A 51 -4.46 -40.12 -10.80
C GLN A 51 -5.63 -39.17 -11.09
N GLN A 52 -6.03 -39.16 -12.35
CA GLN A 52 -7.21 -38.48 -12.87
C GLN A 52 -8.28 -39.56 -13.12
N PRO A 53 -9.50 -39.40 -12.61
CA PRO A 53 -10.68 -39.89 -13.28
C PRO A 53 -11.46 -38.71 -13.87
N ASP A 54 -11.97 -38.97 -15.07
CA ASP A 54 -12.81 -38.10 -15.88
C ASP A 54 -14.10 -37.73 -15.14
N GLU A 55 -14.49 -36.45 -15.19
CA GLU A 55 -15.89 -36.07 -15.02
C GLU A 55 -16.22 -34.84 -15.86
N GLU A 56 -17.20 -35.04 -16.74
CA GLU A 56 -17.86 -34.09 -17.62
C GLU A 56 -18.61 -33.02 -16.81
N ALA A 57 -18.55 -31.77 -17.24
CA ALA A 57 -19.65 -30.83 -17.03
C ALA A 57 -19.57 -29.68 -18.05
N ASP A 58 -20.65 -29.56 -18.81
CA ASP A 58 -21.05 -28.41 -19.62
C ASP A 58 -21.08 -27.12 -18.79
N GLU A 59 -20.71 -25.98 -19.38
CA GLU A 59 -21.45 -24.72 -19.16
C GLU A 59 -21.04 -23.63 -20.18
N GLU A 60 -22.02 -23.36 -21.04
CA GLU A 60 -22.49 -22.09 -21.61
C GLU A 60 -21.53 -20.91 -21.79
N ALA A 61 -21.37 -20.54 -23.05
CA ALA A 61 -20.78 -19.31 -23.53
C ALA A 61 -21.86 -18.24 -23.76
N GLU A 62 -21.78 -17.12 -23.04
CA GLU A 62 -22.31 -15.82 -23.47
C GLU A 62 -21.44 -14.71 -22.84
N ASP A 63 -20.90 -13.81 -23.66
CA ASP A 63 -21.38 -12.42 -23.74
C ASP A 63 -20.37 -11.56 -24.54
N GLU A 64 -20.78 -11.17 -25.75
CA GLU A 64 -20.20 -10.10 -26.55
C GLU A 64 -20.73 -8.77 -26.02
N THR A 65 -19.86 -7.83 -25.62
CA THR A 65 -20.20 -6.42 -25.80
C THR A 65 -18.98 -5.57 -26.15
N ASP A 66 -19.06 -5.03 -27.35
CA ASP A 66 -18.18 -4.01 -27.92
C ASP A 66 -18.21 -2.71 -27.09
N LEU A 67 -17.03 -2.19 -26.78
CA LEU A 67 -16.85 -0.86 -26.19
C LEU A 67 -16.25 0.08 -27.25
N GLU A 68 -17.12 0.73 -28.02
CA GLU A 68 -16.70 1.77 -28.97
C GLU A 68 -16.56 3.14 -28.31
N THR A 69 -15.58 3.88 -28.82
CA THR A 69 -14.96 5.09 -28.30
C THR A 69 -15.53 6.33 -29.01
N ALA A 70 -15.92 7.37 -28.27
CA ALA A 70 -15.96 8.78 -28.74
C ALA A 70 -16.10 9.70 -27.51
N VAL A 71 -15.17 10.56 -27.09
CA VAL A 71 -14.48 11.70 -27.73
C VAL A 71 -15.40 12.92 -27.99
N LEU A 72 -15.19 13.93 -27.11
CA LEU A 72 -15.29 15.40 -27.29
C LEU A 72 -16.67 16.07 -27.51
N SER A 73 -16.98 17.07 -26.67
CA SER A 73 -16.91 18.51 -27.02
C SER A 73 -17.99 19.39 -26.34
N ALA A 74 -17.51 20.40 -25.60
CA ALA A 74 -17.99 21.79 -25.48
C ALA A 74 -19.44 22.14 -25.05
N ALA A 75 -19.55 22.96 -24.00
CA ALA A 75 -20.17 24.32 -23.99
C ALA A 75 -20.52 24.70 -22.54
N SER A 76 -19.86 25.70 -21.92
CA SER A 76 -20.27 27.12 -21.93
C SER A 76 -21.72 27.34 -21.51
N GLY A 77 -21.94 27.71 -20.24
CA GLY A 77 -23.26 28.04 -19.70
C GLY A 77 -23.20 28.80 -18.38
N ASN A 78 -22.82 30.08 -18.48
CA ASN A 78 -22.81 31.06 -17.40
C ASN A 78 -24.25 31.32 -16.88
N SER A 79 -24.52 31.19 -15.58
CA SER A 79 -25.76 31.76 -15.01
C SER A 79 -25.56 32.24 -13.57
N LYS A 80 -25.46 33.57 -13.46
CA LYS A 80 -25.57 34.34 -12.22
C LYS A 80 -26.95 34.09 -11.60
N LYS A 81 -26.98 33.60 -10.35
CA LYS A 81 -28.15 33.77 -9.49
C LYS A 81 -27.83 34.68 -8.30
N THR A 82 -28.69 35.68 -8.21
CA THR A 82 -28.77 36.81 -7.29
C THR A 82 -29.15 36.32 -5.90
N TYR A 83 -28.36 36.64 -4.86
CA TYR A 83 -28.73 36.39 -3.47
C TYR A 83 -29.63 37.51 -2.95
N GLY A 84 -30.87 37.15 -2.62
CA GLY A 84 -31.81 37.99 -1.89
C GLY A 84 -31.50 37.99 -0.40
N SER A 85 -31.21 39.18 0.11
CA SER A 85 -31.13 39.53 1.53
C SER A 85 -32.49 39.39 2.19
N THR A 86 -32.58 38.59 3.27
CA THR A 86 -33.59 38.83 4.33
C THR A 86 -32.95 38.73 5.71
N THR A 87 -32.77 39.91 6.28
CA THR A 87 -32.66 40.19 7.71
C THR A 87 -33.86 39.62 8.47
N SER A 88 -33.62 38.87 9.55
CA SER A 88 -34.48 38.96 10.74
C SER A 88 -33.75 38.45 11.98
N ALA A 89 -33.62 39.38 12.92
CA ALA A 89 -33.14 39.16 14.26
C ALA A 89 -34.22 38.48 15.10
N SER A 90 -33.82 37.55 15.98
CA SER A 90 -34.43 37.43 17.32
C SER A 90 -33.57 36.53 18.21
N SER A 91 -33.04 37.13 19.28
CA SER A 91 -32.61 36.41 20.49
C SER A 91 -33.85 36.03 21.31
N PRO A 92 -33.76 34.99 22.16
CA PRO A 92 -33.68 35.34 23.58
C PRO A 92 -32.78 34.45 24.45
N LYS A 93 -32.42 35.09 25.56
CA LYS A 93 -31.74 34.67 26.80
C LYS A 93 -32.27 33.40 27.47
N SER A 94 -31.42 32.96 28.42
CA SER A 94 -31.69 32.18 29.65
C SER A 94 -31.43 30.67 29.50
N LYS A 95 -30.86 29.92 30.45
CA LYS A 95 -30.46 30.12 31.86
C LYS A 95 -29.50 28.98 32.22
N SER A 96 -28.50 29.26 33.06
CA SER A 96 -27.69 28.28 33.79
C SER A 96 -28.48 27.65 34.97
N PRO A 97 -28.12 26.42 35.39
CA PRO A 97 -27.49 26.22 36.71
C PRO A 97 -26.33 25.19 36.63
N SER A 98 -25.14 25.43 37.17
CA SER A 98 -24.66 25.34 38.56
C SER A 98 -24.74 23.95 39.23
N SER A 99 -23.56 23.46 39.65
CA SER A 99 -23.28 22.45 40.68
C SER A 99 -23.59 20.99 40.28
N THR A 100 -22.83 19.94 40.61
CA THR A 100 -21.83 19.74 41.67
C THR A 100 -21.06 18.44 41.41
N ALA A 101 -19.79 18.41 41.83
CA ALA A 101 -19.09 17.29 42.46
C ALA A 101 -19.18 15.87 41.87
N ALA A 102 -18.08 15.41 41.24
CA ALA A 102 -17.61 14.02 41.36
C ALA A 102 -16.12 13.91 41.01
N ALA A 103 -15.26 14.54 41.82
CA ALA A 103 -13.86 14.15 41.93
C ALA A 103 -13.77 12.94 42.85
N LYS A 104 -13.39 11.76 42.35
CA LYS A 104 -12.52 10.79 43.05
C LYS A 104 -12.34 9.47 42.27
N LYS A 105 -11.07 9.07 42.21
CA LYS A 105 -10.54 7.70 42.05
C LYS A 105 -10.57 7.11 40.64
N LEU A 106 -9.44 7.19 39.94
CA LEU A 106 -8.71 5.98 39.48
C LEU A 106 -7.26 6.29 39.04
N SER A 107 -6.44 6.78 39.96
CA SER A 107 -4.97 6.74 39.82
C SER A 107 -4.46 5.42 40.40
N LYS A 108 -4.33 4.37 39.57
CA LYS A 108 -3.47 3.19 39.82
C LYS A 108 -3.55 2.20 38.65
N ALA A 109 -2.95 2.56 37.52
CA ALA A 109 -2.50 1.59 36.53
C ALA A 109 -1.03 1.88 36.24
N LYS A 110 -0.22 1.07 36.92
CA LYS A 110 1.24 0.99 36.93
C LYS A 110 1.87 1.32 35.57
N ASN A 111 2.79 2.29 35.62
CA ASN A 111 3.93 2.41 34.72
C ASN A 111 4.59 1.04 34.51
N LYS A 112 4.22 0.32 33.45
CA LYS A 112 5.14 -0.58 32.76
C LYS A 112 5.97 0.30 31.83
N LEU A 113 6.99 0.88 32.44
CA LEU A 113 8.10 1.53 31.78
C LEU A 113 8.71 0.48 30.85
N TRP A 114 8.47 0.63 29.55
CA TRP A 114 9.20 -0.12 28.54
C TRP A 114 10.69 0.20 28.70
N PRO A 115 11.59 -0.79 28.66
CA PRO A 115 13.01 -0.51 28.61
C PRO A 115 13.29 0.19 27.28
N PHE A 116 13.44 1.51 27.35
CA PHE A 116 13.95 2.32 26.26
C PHE A 116 15.34 1.77 25.92
N TYR A 117 15.44 1.13 24.76
CA TYR A 117 16.69 0.60 24.22
C TYR A 117 17.58 1.80 23.87
N SER A 118 18.40 2.22 24.84
CA SER A 118 19.42 3.24 24.65
C SER A 118 20.51 2.64 23.77
N SER A 119 20.38 2.81 22.45
CA SER A 119 21.47 2.61 21.51
C SER A 119 22.53 3.69 21.75
N ASP A 120 23.41 3.40 22.70
CA ASP A 120 24.62 4.15 23.00
C ASP A 120 25.61 4.00 21.83
N SER A 121 25.31 4.71 20.75
CA SER A 121 26.20 4.89 19.61
C SER A 121 27.33 5.82 20.01
N LYS A 122 28.39 5.20 20.56
CA LYS A 122 29.67 5.85 20.81
C LYS A 122 30.12 6.60 19.56
N LYS A 123 30.09 7.93 19.67
CA LYS A 123 30.81 8.89 18.81
C LYS A 123 32.25 8.41 18.60
N LYS A 124 32.57 7.91 17.42
CA LYS A 124 33.92 7.99 16.85
C LYS A 124 33.95 9.14 15.86
N LYS A 125 34.41 10.31 16.34
CA LYS A 125 35.07 11.34 15.52
C LYS A 125 36.20 10.68 14.73
N LYS A 126 36.24 10.82 13.40
CA LYS A 126 37.42 11.15 12.57
C LYS A 126 36.88 11.76 11.28
N ALA A 127 37.00 13.07 11.05
CA ALA A 127 38.21 13.73 10.54
C ALA A 127 38.71 13.08 9.24
N ASN A 128 38.31 13.72 8.13
CA ASN A 128 39.17 14.09 7.00
C ASN A 128 40.23 13.07 6.57
N SER A 129 40.00 12.36 5.46
CA SER A 129 41.10 11.88 4.63
C SER A 129 40.60 11.55 3.22
N ASN A 130 40.94 12.42 2.27
CA ASN A 130 41.16 12.05 0.89
C ASN A 130 42.03 10.78 0.84
N ARG A 131 41.49 9.64 0.41
CA ARG A 131 42.32 8.46 0.09
C ARG A 131 41.63 7.58 -0.94
N ARG A 132 42.04 7.83 -2.19
CA ARG A 132 42.40 6.86 -3.24
C ARG A 132 41.92 5.42 -2.99
N MET A 133 40.99 4.98 -3.85
CA MET A 133 40.64 3.58 -4.04
C MET A 133 41.91 2.76 -4.30
N GLN A 134 42.28 1.96 -3.30
CA GLN A 134 43.03 0.73 -3.48
C GLN A 134 42.09 -0.34 -2.96
N GLU A 135 41.74 -1.30 -3.82
CA GLU A 135 41.17 -2.58 -3.44
C GLU A 135 42.08 -3.19 -2.38
N THR A 136 41.67 -3.06 -1.12
CA THR A 136 42.12 -3.95 -0.06
C THR A 136 41.27 -5.19 -0.20
N GLU A 137 41.91 -6.33 -0.52
CA GLU A 137 41.43 -7.65 -0.10
C GLU A 137 40.94 -7.50 1.35
N GLU A 138 39.63 -7.54 1.53
CA GLU A 138 39.03 -7.60 2.86
C GLU A 138 39.42 -8.96 3.43
N ASP A 139 40.43 -8.91 4.29
CA ASP A 139 40.88 -9.98 5.19
C ASP A 139 39.63 -10.53 5.90
N TYR A 140 39.15 -11.68 5.43
CA TYR A 140 38.00 -12.39 5.96
C TYR A 140 38.38 -12.87 7.37
N ASP A 141 37.99 -12.12 8.39
CA ASP A 141 38.21 -12.49 9.79
C ASP A 141 37.36 -13.74 10.10
N PRO A 142 37.96 -14.94 10.27
CA PRO A 142 37.21 -16.18 10.51
C PRO A 142 36.48 -16.18 11.86
N ASP A 143 36.70 -15.17 12.70
CA ASP A 143 35.99 -14.93 13.97
C ASP A 143 34.81 -13.95 13.85
N ASP A 144 34.47 -13.45 12.65
CA ASP A 144 33.12 -12.91 12.35
C ASP A 144 32.14 -14.08 12.22
N GLN A 145 32.03 -14.80 13.35
CA GLN A 145 31.07 -15.85 13.62
C GLN A 145 29.70 -15.29 13.28
N TRP A 146 29.12 -15.82 12.20
CA TRP A 146 27.77 -15.51 11.77
C TRP A 146 26.89 -15.43 13.01
N PRO A 147 26.20 -14.31 13.26
CA PRO A 147 25.42 -14.14 14.47
C PRO A 147 24.53 -15.37 14.60
N GLU A 148 24.69 -16.10 15.71
CA GLU A 148 23.94 -17.34 16.02
C GLU A 148 22.54 -17.26 15.42
N SER A 149 22.21 -18.26 14.59
CA SER A 149 21.00 -18.28 13.78
C SER A 149 19.80 -17.85 14.63
N ARG A 150 19.09 -16.81 14.19
CA ARG A 150 17.99 -16.20 14.95
C ARG A 150 16.73 -17.07 15.00
N VAL A 151 16.82 -18.32 14.58
CA VAL A 151 15.72 -19.27 14.51
C VAL A 151 15.56 -19.91 15.89
N SER A 152 14.41 -19.66 16.53
CA SER A 152 14.01 -20.35 17.75
C SER A 152 13.61 -21.78 17.38
N TYR A 153 14.09 -22.78 18.12
CA TYR A 153 13.66 -24.17 17.98
C TYR A 153 12.80 -24.58 19.16
N ASN A 154 11.73 -25.33 18.90
CA ASN A 154 10.89 -25.87 19.96
C ASN A 154 11.68 -26.92 20.76
N THR A 155 11.89 -26.67 22.06
CA THR A 155 12.71 -27.54 22.92
C THR A 155 12.17 -28.96 23.06
N LYS A 156 10.89 -29.21 22.76
CA LYS A 156 10.28 -30.55 22.85
C LYS A 156 10.34 -31.32 21.54
N THR A 157 10.23 -30.63 20.41
CA THR A 157 10.08 -31.29 19.10
C THR A 157 11.30 -31.10 18.20
N GLY A 158 12.27 -30.26 18.58
CA GLY A 158 13.40 -29.89 17.73
C GLY A 158 13.02 -29.13 16.45
N ARG A 159 11.72 -28.81 16.28
CA ARG A 159 11.20 -28.17 15.06
C ARG A 159 11.44 -26.66 15.13
N PRO A 160 11.87 -26.00 14.05
CA PRO A 160 11.96 -24.55 14.01
C PRO A 160 10.59 -23.93 14.29
N GLU A 161 10.56 -22.91 15.15
CA GLU A 161 9.36 -22.22 15.59
C GLU A 161 9.01 -21.09 14.60
N ARG A 162 7.72 -20.98 14.26
CA ARG A 162 7.25 -19.94 13.34
C ARG A 162 7.56 -18.54 13.92
N PRO A 163 8.23 -17.65 13.19
CA PRO A 163 8.56 -16.32 13.69
C PRO A 163 7.28 -15.54 14.03
N SER A 164 7.18 -15.06 15.26
CA SER A 164 6.06 -14.25 15.72
C SER A 164 6.11 -12.83 15.12
N ARG A 165 4.94 -12.28 14.76
CA ARG A 165 4.85 -10.91 14.24
C ARG A 165 5.10 -9.90 15.37
N PRO A 166 5.98 -8.91 15.20
CA PRO A 166 6.15 -7.87 16.19
C PRO A 166 4.87 -7.04 16.29
N CYS A 167 4.45 -6.69 17.52
CA CYS A 167 3.21 -5.96 17.79
C CYS A 167 3.09 -4.64 16.98
N CYS A 168 4.21 -3.92 16.82
CA CYS A 168 4.23 -2.68 16.02
C CYS A 168 3.79 -2.91 14.57
N LEU A 169 4.20 -4.02 13.94
CA LEU A 169 3.83 -4.35 12.57
C LEU A 169 2.33 -4.61 12.43
N ASN A 170 1.70 -5.22 13.45
CA ASN A 170 0.25 -5.43 13.45
C ASN A 170 -0.53 -4.10 13.50
N ILE A 171 0.00 -3.07 14.16
CA ILE A 171 -0.63 -1.74 14.19
C ILE A 171 -0.60 -1.11 12.79
N PHE A 172 0.52 -1.22 12.06
CA PHE A 172 0.60 -0.73 10.68
C PHE A 172 -0.44 -1.42 9.79
N PHE A 173 -0.49 -2.76 9.82
CA PHE A 173 -1.49 -3.51 9.05
C PHE A 173 -2.92 -3.20 9.45
N PHE A 174 -3.18 -2.93 10.74
CA PHE A 174 -4.50 -2.52 11.19
C PHE A 174 -4.92 -1.17 10.61
N VAL A 175 -4.02 -0.18 10.60
CA VAL A 175 -4.28 1.14 10.00
C VAL A 175 -4.49 1.03 8.49
N GLU A 176 -3.66 0.24 7.79
CA GLU A 176 -3.81 -0.04 6.35
C GLU A 176 -5.16 -0.72 6.05
N ALA A 177 -5.53 -1.74 6.84
CA ALA A 177 -6.83 -2.43 6.70
C ALA A 177 -8.02 -1.51 6.97
N CYS A 178 -7.95 -0.65 7.98
CA CYS A 178 -8.98 0.37 8.22
C CYS A 178 -9.07 1.38 7.06
N GLY A 179 -7.94 1.74 6.44
CA GLY A 179 -7.88 2.57 5.24
C GLY A 179 -8.62 1.94 4.07
N ILE A 180 -8.30 0.67 3.76
CA ILE A 180 -8.95 -0.09 2.69
C ILE A 180 -10.45 -0.20 2.95
N LEU A 181 -10.84 -0.59 4.16
CA LEU A 181 -12.25 -0.74 4.53
C LEU A 181 -13.01 0.58 4.38
N THR A 182 -12.43 1.69 4.84
CA THR A 182 -13.05 3.02 4.71
C THR A 182 -13.20 3.44 3.25
N CYS A 183 -12.19 3.20 2.42
CA CYS A 183 -12.25 3.51 0.98
C CYS A 183 -13.27 2.63 0.26
N LEU A 184 -13.38 1.35 0.62
CA LEU A 184 -14.40 0.44 0.09
C LEU A 184 -15.81 0.90 0.47
N CYS A 185 -16.03 1.29 1.72
CA CYS A 185 -17.30 1.86 2.18
C CYS A 185 -17.66 3.14 1.41
N LEU A 186 -16.71 4.04 1.19
CA LEU A 186 -16.92 5.24 0.40
C LEU A 186 -17.23 4.92 -1.06
N LEU A 187 -16.50 3.97 -1.67
CA LEU A 187 -16.75 3.55 -3.03
C LEU A 187 -18.19 3.04 -3.20
N VAL A 188 -18.62 2.12 -2.34
CA VAL A 188 -20.00 1.60 -2.34
C VAL A 188 -21.01 2.73 -2.14
N SER A 189 -20.70 3.68 -1.26
CA SER A 189 -21.57 4.83 -1.01
C SER A 189 -21.70 5.70 -2.26
N GLN A 190 -20.64 5.90 -3.03
CA GLN A 190 -20.72 6.74 -4.24
C GLN A 190 -21.35 6.02 -5.43
N THR A 191 -21.13 4.71 -5.56
CA THR A 191 -21.70 3.90 -6.64
C THR A 191 -23.20 3.67 -6.46
N LEU A 192 -23.70 3.52 -5.23
CA LEU A 192 -25.10 3.17 -4.98
C LEU A 192 -26.10 4.22 -5.49
N PRO A 193 -25.95 5.53 -5.21
CA PRO A 193 -26.80 6.57 -5.79
C PRO A 193 -26.68 6.65 -7.31
N LEU A 194 -25.51 6.36 -7.87
CA LEU A 194 -25.29 6.37 -9.32
C LEU A 194 -26.09 5.28 -10.05
N VAL A 195 -26.29 4.14 -9.38
CA VAL A 195 -27.05 3.00 -9.91
C VAL A 195 -28.54 3.12 -9.61
N MET A 196 -28.91 3.62 -8.42
CA MET A 196 -30.30 3.65 -7.97
C MET A 196 -31.10 4.86 -8.49
N VAL A 197 -30.44 5.99 -8.74
CA VAL A 197 -31.12 7.23 -9.15
C VAL A 197 -30.95 7.42 -10.66
N PRO A 198 -32.02 7.65 -11.44
CA PRO A 198 -31.92 7.89 -12.87
C PRO A 198 -31.10 9.15 -13.15
N LEU A 199 -30.12 9.04 -14.04
CA LEU A 199 -29.14 10.08 -14.40
C LEU A 199 -29.77 11.43 -14.83
N LYS A 200 -31.05 11.43 -15.22
CA LYS A 200 -31.78 12.64 -15.65
C LYS A 200 -32.14 13.58 -14.50
N GLU A 201 -32.18 13.09 -13.27
CA GLU A 201 -32.61 13.85 -12.10
C GLU A 201 -31.43 14.44 -11.31
N ILE A 202 -30.22 13.94 -11.54
CA ILE A 202 -29.01 14.35 -10.81
C ILE A 202 -28.40 15.58 -11.48
N GLU A 203 -28.05 16.59 -10.68
CA GLU A 203 -27.31 17.74 -11.18
C GLU A 203 -25.94 17.28 -11.74
N PRO A 204 -25.54 17.70 -12.96
CA PRO A 204 -24.31 17.21 -13.58
C PRO A 204 -23.05 17.46 -12.74
N VAL A 205 -23.05 18.52 -11.92
CA VAL A 205 -21.94 18.86 -11.03
C VAL A 205 -21.78 17.80 -9.93
N ASP A 206 -22.88 17.37 -9.33
CA ASP A 206 -22.87 16.31 -8.30
C ASP A 206 -22.40 14.98 -8.90
N MET A 207 -22.86 14.65 -10.11
CA MET A 207 -22.41 13.44 -10.81
C MET A 207 -20.89 13.44 -11.01
N VAL A 208 -20.33 14.56 -11.48
CA VAL A 208 -18.88 14.71 -11.70
C VAL A 208 -18.12 14.58 -10.37
N LEU A 209 -18.61 15.21 -9.30
CA LEU A 209 -18.00 15.11 -7.97
C LEU A 209 -17.95 13.65 -7.47
N LYS A 210 -19.06 12.91 -7.59
CA LYS A 210 -19.15 11.50 -7.18
C LYS A 210 -18.19 10.61 -7.95
N VAL A 211 -18.07 10.84 -9.27
CA VAL A 211 -17.09 10.13 -10.11
C VAL A 211 -15.67 10.43 -9.64
N TYR A 212 -15.32 11.69 -9.35
CA TYR A 212 -13.99 12.02 -8.83
C TYR A 212 -13.71 11.34 -7.48
N ILE A 213 -14.65 11.40 -6.52
CA ILE A 213 -14.48 10.78 -5.20
C ILE A 213 -14.32 9.26 -5.33
N SER A 214 -15.09 8.62 -6.21
CA SER A 214 -14.97 7.20 -6.54
C SER A 214 -13.58 6.85 -7.09
N LEU A 215 -13.09 7.62 -8.08
CA LEU A 215 -11.76 7.43 -8.65
C LEU A 215 -10.63 7.63 -7.62
N PHE A 216 -10.72 8.66 -6.77
CA PHE A 216 -9.74 8.88 -5.70
C PHE A 216 -9.80 7.76 -4.65
N SER A 217 -10.97 7.21 -4.35
CA SER A 217 -11.14 6.07 -3.44
C SER A 217 -10.48 4.81 -3.99
N LEU A 218 -10.62 4.53 -5.30
CA LEU A 218 -9.91 3.44 -5.98
C LEU A 218 -8.40 3.65 -5.92
N LEU A 219 -7.92 4.86 -6.22
CA LEU A 219 -6.49 5.21 -6.14
C LEU A 219 -5.95 4.99 -4.73
N PHE A 220 -6.70 5.37 -3.69
CA PHE A 220 -6.30 5.14 -2.31
C PHE A 220 -6.27 3.68 -1.93
N MET A 221 -7.20 2.85 -2.41
CA MET A 221 -7.14 1.40 -2.20
C MET A 221 -5.90 0.79 -2.85
N ILE A 222 -5.56 1.21 -4.08
CA ILE A 222 -4.34 0.76 -4.76
C ILE A 222 -3.09 1.13 -3.96
N VAL A 223 -3.05 2.35 -3.42
CA VAL A 223 -1.92 2.83 -2.59
C VAL A 223 -1.88 2.11 -1.23
N GLU A 224 -3.01 1.72 -0.64
CA GLU A 224 -3.04 0.92 0.61
C GLU A 224 -2.66 -0.54 0.39
N TYR A 225 -3.03 -1.12 -0.75
CA TYR A 225 -2.70 -2.51 -1.05
C TYR A 225 -1.20 -2.72 -1.35
N ASP A 226 -0.44 -1.62 -1.51
CA ASP A 226 0.98 -1.63 -1.90
C ASP A 226 1.20 -2.46 -3.19
N LEU A 227 0.26 -2.35 -4.15
CA LEU A 227 0.41 -2.98 -5.45
C LEU A 227 1.67 -2.45 -6.12
N ASN A 228 2.51 -3.35 -6.64
CA ASN A 228 3.75 -3.05 -7.35
C ASN A 228 3.51 -2.41 -8.74
N ILE A 229 2.56 -1.49 -8.85
CA ILE A 229 2.28 -0.78 -10.09
C ILE A 229 3.36 0.29 -10.27
N PRO A 230 4.12 0.28 -11.39
CA PRO A 230 5.27 1.17 -11.58
C PRO A 230 4.87 2.66 -11.52
N PHE A 231 3.67 3.01 -11.99
CA PHE A 231 3.17 4.38 -11.98
C PHE A 231 3.00 4.95 -10.57
N VAL A 232 2.38 4.18 -9.67
CA VAL A 232 2.14 4.60 -8.28
C VAL A 232 3.46 4.72 -7.53
N ARG A 233 4.40 3.80 -7.81
CA ARG A 233 5.72 3.77 -7.19
C ARG A 233 6.61 4.95 -7.60
N GLN A 234 6.42 5.56 -8.76
CA GLN A 234 7.21 6.73 -9.17
C GLN A 234 6.75 8.03 -8.48
N SER A 235 5.52 8.08 -7.97
CA SER A 235 4.99 9.27 -7.31
C SER A 235 5.51 9.41 -5.87
N VAL A 236 6.51 10.27 -5.68
CA VAL A 236 7.06 10.64 -4.36
C VAL A 236 5.96 11.19 -3.44
N PHE A 237 4.94 11.82 -4.02
CA PHE A 237 3.82 12.40 -3.28
C PHE A 237 2.90 11.34 -2.66
N LEU A 238 2.64 10.23 -3.35
CA LEU A 238 1.83 9.14 -2.79
C LEU A 238 2.62 8.25 -1.83
N GLN A 239 3.94 8.21 -1.99
CA GLN A 239 4.82 7.41 -1.14
C GLN A 239 5.12 8.01 0.24
N THR A 240 4.84 9.29 0.45
CA THR A 240 5.14 9.97 1.71
C THR A 240 3.90 9.98 2.59
N TYR A 241 4.02 9.46 3.81
CA TYR A 241 2.88 9.38 4.74
C TYR A 241 2.24 10.73 5.08
N ALA A 242 3.04 11.80 5.11
CA ALA A 242 2.53 13.14 5.40
C ALA A 242 1.59 13.65 4.30
N SER A 243 2.00 13.58 3.03
CA SER A 243 1.15 13.96 1.90
C SER A 243 -0.04 13.02 1.73
N ARG A 244 0.13 11.72 1.99
CA ARG A 244 -0.97 10.77 2.06
C ARG A 244 -2.00 11.19 3.12
N GLY A 245 -1.58 11.46 4.35
CA GLY A 245 -2.47 11.90 5.41
C GLY A 245 -3.19 13.20 5.08
N PHE A 246 -2.51 14.14 4.42
CA PHE A 246 -3.12 15.37 3.91
C PHE A 246 -4.21 15.08 2.87
N LEU A 247 -3.93 14.22 1.89
CA LEU A 247 -4.90 13.82 0.86
C LEU A 247 -6.13 13.12 1.46
N TYR A 248 -5.94 12.22 2.43
CA TYR A 248 -7.03 11.55 3.13
C TYR A 248 -7.90 12.53 3.91
N SER A 249 -7.27 13.50 4.59
CA SER A 249 -7.99 14.55 5.33
C SER A 249 -8.76 15.45 4.38
N PHE A 250 -8.14 15.85 3.26
CA PHE A 250 -8.78 16.68 2.25
C PHE A 250 -9.98 15.95 1.63
N LEU A 251 -9.81 14.71 1.18
CA LEU A 251 -10.92 13.92 0.62
C LEU A 251 -12.02 13.70 1.67
N GLY A 252 -11.67 13.45 2.93
CA GLY A 252 -12.62 13.31 4.03
C GLY A 252 -13.44 14.57 4.27
N LEU A 253 -12.82 15.76 4.17
CA LEU A 253 -13.51 17.04 4.25
C LEU A 253 -14.43 17.27 3.05
N THR A 254 -13.99 16.92 1.83
CA THR A 254 -14.83 16.99 0.63
C THR A 254 -16.07 16.11 0.79
N CYS A 255 -15.92 14.86 1.26
CA CYS A 255 -17.05 13.96 1.54
C CYS A 255 -17.97 14.52 2.63
N LEU A 256 -17.44 15.24 3.61
CA LEU A 256 -18.24 15.88 4.67
C LEU A 256 -19.08 17.05 4.12
N GLU A 257 -18.51 17.86 3.23
CA GLU A 257 -19.20 18.96 2.55
C GLU A 257 -20.29 18.44 1.60
N GLU A 258 -20.00 17.35 0.87
CA GLU A 258 -20.99 16.65 0.05
C GLU A 258 -22.15 16.12 0.90
N ALA A 259 -21.86 15.39 1.98
CA ALA A 259 -22.88 14.85 2.89
C ALA A 259 -23.74 15.96 3.52
N TYR A 260 -23.15 17.13 3.79
CA TYR A 260 -23.88 18.28 4.29
C TYR A 260 -24.81 18.87 3.22
N SER A 261 -24.33 19.00 1.99
CA SER A 261 -25.09 19.52 0.85
C SER A 261 -26.27 18.62 0.50
N GLU A 262 -26.08 17.30 0.49
CA GLU A 262 -27.16 16.32 0.28
C GLU A 262 -28.24 16.43 1.36
N ARG A 263 -27.85 16.55 2.64
CA ARG A 263 -28.82 16.72 3.74
C ARG A 263 -29.66 17.98 3.58
N VAL A 264 -29.06 19.09 3.14
CA VAL A 264 -29.79 20.35 2.92
C VAL A 264 -30.77 20.20 1.76
N ASN A 265 -30.36 19.54 0.67
CA ASN A 265 -31.25 19.26 -0.47
C ASN A 265 -32.41 18.33 -0.08
N ASP A 266 -32.15 17.29 0.72
CA ASP A 266 -33.18 16.35 1.20
C ASP A 266 -34.22 17.04 2.11
N MET A 267 -33.77 17.94 2.99
CA MET A 267 -34.67 18.76 3.81
C MET A 267 -35.62 19.63 2.98
N LEU A 268 -35.18 20.08 1.80
CA LEU A 268 -36.01 20.86 0.90
C LEU A 268 -37.00 19.99 0.11
N ALA A 269 -36.62 18.75 -0.23
CA ALA A 269 -37.37 17.88 -1.13
C ALA A 269 -38.63 17.21 -0.53
N HIS A 270 -38.84 17.24 0.80
CA HIS A 270 -40.07 16.78 1.48
C HIS A 270 -40.59 15.38 1.05
N SER A 271 -39.71 14.45 0.69
CA SER A 271 -40.10 13.13 0.19
C SER A 271 -40.41 12.15 1.35
N ASN A 272 -41.38 11.26 1.13
CA ASN A 272 -41.89 10.32 2.15
C ASN A 272 -41.06 9.03 2.28
N GLU A 273 -39.98 8.86 1.53
CA GLU A 273 -39.11 7.66 1.57
C GLU A 273 -37.94 7.82 2.56
N LYS A 274 -38.27 8.14 3.81
CA LYS A 274 -37.33 8.67 4.80
C LYS A 274 -36.29 7.67 5.33
N PHE A 275 -36.53 6.36 5.23
CA PHE A 275 -35.70 5.37 5.96
C PHE A 275 -34.39 5.03 5.24
N HIS A 276 -34.40 4.78 3.94
CA HIS A 276 -33.18 4.39 3.21
C HIS A 276 -32.22 5.57 3.03
N VAL A 277 -32.75 6.74 2.72
CA VAL A 277 -31.98 7.98 2.54
C VAL A 277 -31.27 8.39 3.84
N ALA A 278 -31.97 8.31 4.98
CA ALA A 278 -31.38 8.66 6.27
C ALA A 278 -30.22 7.73 6.68
N TRP A 279 -30.34 6.42 6.40
CA TRP A 279 -29.27 5.47 6.70
C TRP A 279 -28.03 5.70 5.84
N PHE A 280 -28.24 5.97 4.55
CA PHE A 280 -27.17 6.30 3.62
C PHE A 280 -26.43 7.58 4.04
N ALA A 281 -27.15 8.65 4.36
CA ALA A 281 -26.55 9.90 4.81
C ALA A 281 -25.73 9.73 6.11
N LEU A 282 -26.20 8.89 7.03
CA LEU A 282 -25.46 8.55 8.26
C LEU A 282 -24.17 7.79 7.92
N PHE A 283 -24.26 6.80 7.03
CA PHE A 283 -23.11 5.99 6.62
C PHE A 283 -22.03 6.83 5.91
N LEU A 284 -22.44 7.75 5.03
CA LEU A 284 -21.54 8.70 4.36
C LEU A 284 -20.86 9.61 5.40
N GLN A 285 -21.62 10.13 6.36
CA GLN A 285 -21.07 10.97 7.43
C GLN A 285 -20.06 10.21 8.29
N VAL A 286 -20.36 8.98 8.71
CA VAL A 286 -19.43 8.15 9.52
C VAL A 286 -18.16 7.82 8.74
N SER A 287 -18.29 7.51 7.46
CA SER A 287 -17.15 7.22 6.58
C SER A 287 -16.26 8.45 6.38
N ALA A 288 -16.85 9.64 6.21
CA ALA A 288 -16.12 10.90 6.10
C ALA A 288 -15.31 11.23 7.36
N TRP A 289 -15.90 11.06 8.55
CA TRP A 289 -15.19 11.24 9.83
C TRP A 289 -14.07 10.21 10.01
N SER A 290 -14.31 8.96 9.62
CA SER A 290 -13.30 7.90 9.66
C SER A 290 -12.13 8.19 8.74
N LEU A 291 -12.39 8.68 7.53
CA LEU A 291 -11.35 9.08 6.58
C LEU A 291 -10.54 10.28 7.08
N CYS A 292 -11.20 11.28 7.67
CA CYS A 292 -10.51 12.41 8.32
C CYS A 292 -9.61 11.94 9.47
N ALA A 293 -10.12 11.05 10.34
CA ALA A 293 -9.34 10.51 11.45
C ALA A 293 -8.13 9.71 10.97
N LEU A 294 -8.30 8.88 9.94
CA LEU A 294 -7.20 8.17 9.27
C LEU A 294 -6.19 9.14 8.68
N GLY A 295 -6.65 10.22 8.02
CA GLY A 295 -5.78 11.27 7.49
C GLY A 295 -4.90 11.91 8.56
N VAL A 296 -5.46 12.23 9.73
CA VAL A 296 -4.72 12.76 10.88
C VAL A 296 -3.71 11.73 11.41
N VAL A 297 -4.11 10.47 11.56
CA VAL A 297 -3.20 9.39 12.00
C VAL A 297 -2.03 9.24 11.03
N TYR A 298 -2.30 9.19 9.73
CA TYR A 298 -1.26 9.12 8.69
C TYR A 298 -0.34 10.33 8.68
N PHE A 299 -0.89 11.52 8.88
CA PHE A 299 -0.12 12.75 8.97
C PHE A 299 0.85 12.70 10.16
N ILE A 300 0.37 12.28 11.34
CA ILE A 300 1.21 12.11 12.54
C ILE A 300 2.30 11.05 12.32
N MET A 301 1.97 9.92 11.69
CA MET A 301 2.96 8.89 11.33
C MET A 301 4.02 9.41 10.36
N GLY A 302 3.61 10.29 9.43
CA GLY A 302 4.51 11.01 8.53
C GLY A 302 5.45 11.96 9.27
N LEU A 303 4.95 12.74 10.22
CA LEU A 303 5.76 13.65 11.03
C LEU A 303 6.82 12.90 11.86
N PHE A 304 6.47 11.75 12.42
CA PHE A 304 7.41 10.89 13.16
C PHE A 304 8.36 10.08 12.25
N CYS A 305 8.30 10.26 10.92
CA CYS A 305 9.14 9.54 9.97
C CYS A 305 9.05 8.01 10.13
N MET A 306 7.87 7.49 10.50
CA MET A 306 7.67 6.06 10.78
C MET A 306 7.90 5.17 9.55
N LYS A 307 7.97 5.75 8.33
CA LYS A 307 8.38 5.04 7.11
C LYS A 307 9.67 4.26 7.28
N ARG A 308 10.71 4.90 7.82
CA ARG A 308 12.00 4.23 8.03
C ARG A 308 11.90 3.08 9.02
N VAL A 309 11.07 3.22 10.04
CA VAL A 309 10.84 2.19 11.07
C VAL A 309 10.07 1.02 10.48
N ARG A 310 9.00 1.28 9.74
CA ARG A 310 8.22 0.25 9.05
C ARG A 310 9.08 -0.53 8.05
N ASP A 311 9.81 0.17 7.18
CA ASP A 311 10.61 -0.48 6.14
C ASP A 311 11.71 -1.36 6.75
N LYS A 312 12.32 -0.91 7.86
CA LYS A 312 13.26 -1.73 8.64
C LYS A 312 12.57 -2.96 9.25
N LEU A 313 11.43 -2.79 9.91
CA LEU A 313 10.69 -3.89 10.53
C LEU A 313 10.23 -4.94 9.50
N VAL A 314 9.76 -4.48 8.33
CA VAL A 314 9.34 -5.36 7.22
C VAL A 314 10.54 -6.12 6.66
N LYS A 315 11.69 -5.44 6.48
CA LYS A 315 12.93 -6.10 6.04
C LYS A 315 13.38 -7.15 7.04
N ASP A 316 13.49 -6.79 8.32
CA ASP A 316 13.91 -7.69 9.41
C ASP A 316 12.96 -8.89 9.52
N TYR A 317 11.64 -8.67 9.37
CA TYR A 317 10.65 -9.75 9.40
C TYR A 317 10.76 -10.66 8.17
N ARG A 318 10.97 -10.10 6.98
CA ARG A 318 11.16 -10.87 5.74
C ARG A 318 12.41 -11.73 5.81
N GLU A 319 13.49 -11.21 6.38
CA GLU A 319 14.74 -11.95 6.60
C GLU A 319 14.54 -13.14 7.53
N ARG A 320 13.92 -12.94 8.71
CA ARG A 320 13.57 -14.04 9.63
C ARG A 320 12.69 -15.11 8.98
N TRP A 321 11.81 -14.72 8.04
CA TRP A 321 10.98 -15.67 7.30
C TRP A 321 11.74 -16.45 6.21
N LYS A 322 12.86 -15.93 5.71
CA LYS A 322 13.75 -16.68 4.83
C LYS A 322 14.53 -17.72 5.65
N GLU A 323 15.17 -17.28 6.73
CA GLU A 323 15.90 -18.15 7.67
C GLU A 323 15.00 -19.29 8.19
N TYR A 324 13.77 -18.97 8.61
CA TYR A 324 12.81 -19.98 9.06
C TYR A 324 12.46 -21.00 7.96
N ARG A 325 12.35 -20.59 6.70
CA ARG A 325 12.03 -21.50 5.59
C ARG A 325 13.21 -22.41 5.26
N GLU A 326 14.43 -21.90 5.33
CA GLU A 326 15.66 -22.69 5.14
C GLU A 326 15.81 -23.73 6.26
N ALA A 327 15.72 -23.30 7.52
CA ALA A 327 15.78 -24.21 8.68
C ALA A 327 14.66 -25.27 8.65
N LEU A 328 13.47 -24.92 8.14
CA LEU A 328 12.37 -25.88 7.99
C LEU A 328 12.64 -26.91 6.89
N LYS A 329 13.34 -26.54 5.80
CA LYS A 329 13.75 -27.48 4.74
C LYS A 329 14.82 -28.45 5.27
N GLU A 330 15.81 -27.94 5.99
CA GLU A 330 16.87 -28.76 6.61
C GLU A 330 16.28 -29.75 7.61
N TRP A 331 15.43 -29.27 8.53
CA TRP A 331 14.76 -30.13 9.51
C TRP A 331 13.94 -31.23 8.84
N LYS A 332 13.20 -30.92 7.77
CA LYS A 332 12.45 -31.92 7.00
C LYS A 332 13.35 -32.95 6.34
N LYS A 333 14.52 -32.55 5.84
CA LYS A 333 15.48 -33.44 5.19
C LYS A 333 16.08 -34.43 6.19
N GLU A 334 16.51 -33.95 7.35
CA GLU A 334 17.07 -34.79 8.42
C GLU A 334 16.08 -35.86 8.91
N HIS A 335 14.79 -35.53 9.00
CA HIS A 335 13.76 -36.46 9.47
C HIS A 335 13.15 -37.33 8.35
N ALA A 336 13.45 -37.03 7.08
CA ALA A 336 13.02 -37.87 5.95
C ALA A 336 13.87 -39.14 5.84
N ASP A 337 15.14 -39.10 6.28
CA ASP A 337 16.07 -40.23 6.21
C ASP A 337 15.87 -41.25 7.36
N GLU A 338 15.06 -40.92 8.38
CA GLU A 338 14.80 -41.78 9.54
C GLU A 338 13.58 -42.71 9.39
N GLY A 339 12.76 -42.53 8.33
CA GLY A 339 11.56 -43.31 8.06
C GLY A 339 11.73 -44.27 6.89
#